data_AF-A0A7W1H0Q7-F1
#
_entry.id   AF-A0A7W1H0Q7-F1
#
_cell.length_a   1.000
_cell.length_b   1.000
_cell.length_c   1.000
_cell.angle_alpha   90.00
_cell.angle_beta   90.00
_cell.angle_gamma   90.00
#
_symmetry.space_group_name_H-M   'P 1'
#
loop_
_entity.id
_entity.type
_entity.pdbx_description
1 polymer ?
#
loop_
_entity_poly.entity_id
_entity_poly.type
_entity_poly.pdbx_seq_one_letter_code
_entity_poly.pdbx_strand_id
1 'polypeptide(L)'
;MVGAVGTVAILKAIFGSCPTFYSDSSGTPILEAEGFSNSIAPLFEQRDVDRLRTGVASDGTVRLEVRNEALETHYINHLELLEARHRIGETVVPDQRGFPLVLGAMSPAQFARDRAGRDVSRVLASADGDIFATDSGTLAAADSADLEDYVDITVQRPAVGDSMAIVFRLRNSLLNTVLLYDGILADPGAASLDWLGNDLQKITNAIDLGRWYGKHMGMRVSVRDGGDFRQVARFSDKGPIAFHDVAVIIPAPPGDSVRVRLSFVADDWRIDRVSFATKFSRAPVRTIPLSAVVGSDDTADSAAFASLSTTDDRYLKTTPGQRFSARFATGGIAADSVRTFMLASQGYYTEWVRGSWINKKSTAAKPFEATDASLARAIKRWRSRQADLEQQFYSTAIPTR
;
A
#
# COMPACT_ATOMS: atom_id res chain seq x y z
N MET A 1 11.17 -24.47 -33.25
CA MET A 1 11.52 -23.25 -32.50
C MET A 1 10.24 -22.63 -31.98
N VAL A 2 9.84 -22.95 -30.75
CA VAL A 2 8.69 -22.37 -30.07
C VAL A 2 9.28 -21.59 -28.91
N GLY A 3 9.61 -20.32 -29.19
CA GLY A 3 10.51 -19.51 -28.37
C GLY A 3 9.78 -18.73 -27.29
N ALA A 4 10.24 -18.91 -26.05
CA ALA A 4 10.67 -17.88 -25.09
C ALA A 4 9.78 -16.67 -24.72
N VAL A 5 8.60 -16.45 -25.31
CA VAL A 5 7.76 -15.27 -24.99
C VAL A 5 6.90 -15.50 -23.73
N GLY A 6 6.66 -16.75 -23.32
CA GLY A 6 5.81 -17.08 -22.17
C GLY A 6 6.51 -17.05 -20.80
N THR A 7 7.84 -17.11 -20.73
CA THR A 7 8.55 -17.36 -19.46
C THR A 7 8.76 -16.08 -18.63
N VAL A 8 8.90 -14.92 -19.28
CA VAL A 8 9.15 -13.64 -18.57
C VAL A 8 7.87 -13.10 -17.91
N ALA A 9 6.70 -13.31 -18.50
CA ALA A 9 5.41 -12.88 -17.92
C ALA A 9 5.01 -13.70 -16.69
N ILE A 10 5.38 -14.99 -16.63
CA ILE A 10 5.06 -15.88 -15.49
C ILE A 10 5.85 -15.51 -14.22
N LEU A 11 7.07 -14.97 -14.36
CA LEU A 11 7.92 -14.59 -13.22
C LEU A 11 7.38 -13.37 -12.46
N LYS A 12 6.67 -12.46 -13.12
CA LYS A 12 6.05 -11.27 -12.48
C LYS A 12 4.85 -11.61 -11.59
N ALA A 13 4.17 -12.71 -11.90
CA ALA A 13 2.88 -13.05 -11.30
C ALA A 13 2.97 -13.77 -9.93
N ILE A 14 4.11 -13.60 -9.24
CA ILE A 14 4.47 -14.29 -7.99
C ILE A 14 4.22 -13.40 -6.76
N PHE A 15 3.96 -12.11 -6.93
CA PHE A 15 3.80 -11.16 -5.83
C PHE A 15 2.57 -10.27 -6.08
N GLY A 16 1.37 -10.81 -5.81
CA GLY A 16 0.14 -10.02 -5.84
C GLY A 16 0.00 -9.18 -4.57
N SER A 17 -0.37 -7.92 -4.76
CA SER A 17 -1.79 -7.55 -4.70
C SER A 17 -2.03 -6.31 -5.57
N CYS A 18 -3.06 -6.36 -6.43
CA CYS A 18 -3.76 -5.22 -7.04
C CYS A 18 -3.29 -4.63 -8.37
N PRO A 19 -4.16 -3.87 -9.08
CA PRO A 19 -3.72 -3.18 -10.28
C PRO A 19 -2.60 -2.21 -9.94
N THR A 20 -1.52 -2.31 -10.72
CA THR A 20 -0.41 -1.38 -10.70
C THR A 20 -0.71 -0.25 -11.68
N PHE A 21 -0.44 0.98 -11.25
CA PHE A 21 -0.68 2.19 -12.02
C PHE A 21 0.65 2.83 -12.39
N TYR A 22 0.85 3.06 -13.68
CA TYR A 22 2.07 3.65 -14.22
C TYR A 22 1.79 4.97 -14.90
N SER A 23 2.63 5.98 -14.67
CA SER A 23 2.70 7.15 -15.54
C SER A 23 3.69 6.94 -16.68
N ASP A 24 3.47 7.59 -17.81
CA ASP A 24 4.42 7.59 -18.93
C ASP A 24 5.50 8.66 -18.68
N SER A 25 6.75 8.24 -18.48
CA SER A 25 7.90 9.14 -18.46
C SER A 25 8.78 8.91 -19.69
N SER A 26 8.58 9.71 -20.74
CA SER A 26 9.44 9.67 -21.93
C SER A 26 9.69 8.25 -22.48
N GLY A 27 8.66 7.40 -22.48
CA GLY A 27 8.74 6.02 -22.99
C GLY A 27 9.13 4.95 -21.96
N THR A 28 9.44 5.32 -20.71
CA THR A 28 9.62 4.38 -19.60
C THR A 28 8.48 4.56 -18.58
N PRO A 29 7.64 3.53 -18.38
CA PRO A 29 6.59 3.56 -17.36
C PRO A 29 7.18 3.74 -15.95
N ILE A 30 6.72 4.74 -15.20
CA ILE A 30 7.05 4.95 -13.78
C ILE A 30 5.91 4.40 -12.94
N LEU A 31 6.21 3.51 -12.00
CA LEU A 31 5.21 3.03 -11.04
C LEU A 31 4.80 4.18 -10.11
N GLU A 32 3.52 4.49 -10.11
CA GLU A 32 2.92 5.56 -9.30
C GLU A 32 2.18 5.01 -8.09
N ALA A 33 1.43 3.92 -8.26
CA ALA A 33 0.56 3.36 -7.23
C ALA A 33 0.31 1.87 -7.44
N GLU A 34 -0.14 1.22 -6.36
CA GLU A 34 -0.78 -0.10 -6.33
C GLU A 34 -2.09 0.08 -5.55
N GLY A 35 -3.23 -0.09 -6.21
CA GLY A 35 -4.51 0.37 -5.63
C GLY A 35 -5.28 -0.76 -4.94
N PHE A 36 -5.80 -0.56 -3.73
CA PHE A 36 -6.67 -1.51 -3.02
C PHE A 36 -6.04 -2.87 -2.63
N SER A 37 -4.72 -2.90 -2.35
CA SER A 37 -3.86 -4.08 -2.08
C SER A 37 -4.34 -5.10 -1.04
N ASN A 38 -5.39 -4.82 -0.28
CA ASN A 38 -5.94 -5.70 0.76
C ASN A 38 -7.42 -6.07 0.52
N SER A 39 -7.99 -5.72 -0.64
CA SER A 39 -9.37 -6.01 -1.03
C SER A 39 -9.49 -7.36 -1.74
N ILE A 40 -9.20 -8.46 -1.04
CA ILE A 40 -9.16 -9.84 -1.59
C ILE A 40 -10.53 -10.49 -1.88
N ALA A 41 -11.63 -9.78 -1.63
CA ALA A 41 -13.00 -10.25 -1.87
C ALA A 41 -13.97 -9.06 -1.95
N PRO A 42 -15.19 -9.24 -2.52
CA PRO A 42 -16.19 -8.18 -2.63
C PRO A 42 -16.52 -7.50 -1.29
N LEU A 43 -16.64 -8.28 -0.20
CA LEU A 43 -16.90 -7.73 1.14
C LEU A 43 -15.75 -6.90 1.72
N PHE A 44 -14.57 -6.94 1.10
CA PHE A 44 -13.40 -6.12 1.45
C PHE A 44 -13.13 -5.01 0.45
N GLU A 45 -14.00 -4.79 -0.54
CA GLU A 45 -13.89 -3.68 -1.47
C GLU A 45 -13.80 -2.36 -0.71
N GLN A 46 -12.74 -1.61 -1.01
CA GLN A 46 -12.47 -0.33 -0.39
C GLN A 46 -11.97 0.66 -1.44
N ARG A 47 -12.20 1.93 -1.15
CA ARG A 47 -11.63 3.02 -1.94
C ARG A 47 -10.26 3.36 -1.37
N ASP A 48 -9.22 3.11 -2.16
CA ASP A 48 -7.84 3.47 -1.84
C ASP A 48 -7.49 4.82 -2.48
N VAL A 49 -6.57 5.54 -1.85
CA VAL A 49 -6.09 6.85 -2.34
C VAL A 49 -4.58 6.92 -2.27
N ASP A 50 -3.97 7.06 -3.43
CA ASP A 50 -2.53 7.07 -3.60
C ASP A 50 -2.06 8.38 -4.21
N ARG A 51 -1.01 8.97 -3.64
CA ARG A 51 -0.39 10.18 -4.19
C ARG A 51 0.36 9.83 -5.47
N LEU A 52 0.03 10.53 -6.55
CA LEU A 52 0.77 10.45 -7.81
C LEU A 52 1.90 11.49 -7.83
N ARG A 53 3.01 11.11 -8.47
CA ARG A 53 4.17 11.96 -8.79
C ARG A 53 4.15 12.41 -10.25
N THR A 54 3.21 11.90 -11.02
CA THR A 54 3.02 12.22 -12.43
C THR A 54 2.75 13.71 -12.67
N GLY A 55 3.26 14.19 -13.78
CA GLY A 55 2.92 15.51 -14.33
C GLY A 55 1.68 15.46 -15.22
N VAL A 56 1.32 16.63 -15.75
CA VAL A 56 0.32 16.74 -16.80
C VAL A 56 1.03 16.70 -18.15
N ALA A 57 0.53 15.88 -19.07
CA ALA A 57 1.02 15.81 -20.44
C ALA A 57 0.79 17.14 -21.19
N SER A 58 1.46 17.31 -22.33
CA SER A 58 1.39 18.54 -23.14
C SER A 58 -0.02 18.85 -23.66
N ASP A 59 -0.90 17.86 -23.74
CA ASP A 59 -2.30 17.99 -24.14
C ASP A 59 -3.25 18.30 -22.96
N GLY A 60 -2.71 18.54 -21.76
CA GLY A 60 -3.50 18.84 -20.56
C GLY A 60 -4.11 17.62 -19.88
N THR A 61 -3.69 16.40 -20.23
CA THR A 61 -4.18 15.15 -19.64
C THR A 61 -3.21 14.55 -18.64
N VAL A 62 -3.74 13.86 -17.63
CA VAL A 62 -3.00 12.86 -16.87
C VAL A 62 -3.35 11.50 -17.46
N ARG A 63 -2.33 10.68 -17.74
CA ARG A 63 -2.48 9.36 -18.35
C ARG A 63 -1.84 8.33 -17.43
N LEU A 64 -2.60 7.31 -17.06
CA LEU A 64 -2.14 6.20 -16.25
C LEU A 64 -2.35 4.90 -17.03
N GLU A 65 -1.31 4.09 -17.17
CA GLU A 65 -1.45 2.70 -17.62
C GLU A 65 -1.75 1.83 -16.40
N VAL A 66 -2.86 1.09 -16.46
CA VAL A 66 -3.30 0.16 -15.43
C VAL A 66 -2.97 -1.24 -15.90
N ARG A 67 -2.30 -2.04 -15.05
CA ARG A 67 -1.87 -3.39 -15.41
C ARG A 67 -2.33 -4.43 -14.39
N ASN A 68 -2.67 -5.60 -14.89
CA ASN A 68 -2.78 -6.81 -14.09
C ASN A 68 -1.52 -7.65 -14.27
N GLU A 69 -0.61 -7.56 -13.30
CA GLU A 69 0.68 -8.26 -13.32
C GLU A 69 0.72 -9.49 -12.39
N ALA A 70 -0.34 -9.73 -11.62
CA ALA A 70 -0.47 -10.84 -10.66
C ALA A 70 -1.37 -11.97 -11.21
N LEU A 71 -1.34 -13.15 -10.58
CA LEU A 71 -2.25 -14.26 -10.92
C LEU A 71 -3.61 -14.09 -10.23
N GLU A 72 -4.31 -13.02 -10.58
CA GLU A 72 -5.59 -12.65 -9.98
C GLU A 72 -6.56 -12.09 -11.02
N THR A 73 -7.85 -12.13 -10.70
CA THR A 73 -8.88 -11.39 -11.45
C THR A 73 -9.15 -10.09 -10.71
N HIS A 74 -8.98 -8.94 -11.36
CA HIS A 74 -9.41 -7.65 -10.81
C HIS A 74 -10.87 -7.41 -11.12
N TYR A 75 -11.56 -6.76 -10.20
CA TYR A 75 -12.89 -6.20 -10.34
C TYR A 75 -12.77 -4.72 -9.98
N ILE A 76 -12.49 -3.89 -10.98
CA ILE A 76 -12.27 -2.45 -10.81
C ILE A 76 -13.62 -1.75 -10.99
N ASN A 77 -14.06 -1.01 -9.97
CA ASN A 77 -15.36 -0.35 -9.92
C ASN A 77 -15.25 1.12 -10.35
N HIS A 78 -14.24 1.83 -9.84
CA HIS A 78 -14.17 3.27 -10.04
C HIS A 78 -12.73 3.79 -10.04
N LEU A 79 -12.45 4.75 -10.93
CA LEU A 79 -11.22 5.53 -10.96
C LEU A 79 -11.52 7.03 -11.09
N GLU A 80 -10.93 7.84 -10.22
CA GLU A 80 -10.97 9.31 -10.31
C GLU A 80 -9.63 9.91 -9.87
N LEU A 81 -9.33 11.14 -10.29
CA LEU A 81 -8.24 11.92 -9.70
C LEU A 81 -8.77 12.94 -8.71
N LEU A 82 -8.05 13.09 -7.61
CA LEU A 82 -8.20 14.17 -6.64
C LEU A 82 -7.07 15.17 -6.88
N GLU A 83 -7.41 16.37 -7.33
CA GLU A 83 -6.47 17.48 -7.49
C GLU A 83 -6.48 18.35 -6.23
N ALA A 84 -5.30 18.52 -5.63
CA ALA A 84 -5.05 19.52 -4.61
C ALA A 84 -4.10 20.58 -5.17
N ARG A 85 -4.50 21.85 -5.03
CA ARG A 85 -3.67 23.00 -5.37
C ARG A 85 -2.97 23.52 -4.13
N HIS A 86 -1.68 23.83 -4.27
CA HIS A 86 -0.85 24.30 -3.18
C HIS A 86 0.23 25.25 -3.70
N ARG A 87 0.93 25.92 -2.77
CA ARG A 87 2.03 26.84 -3.08
C ARG A 87 3.30 26.05 -3.40
N ILE A 88 4.22 26.71 -4.10
CA ILE A 88 5.58 26.21 -4.27
C ILE A 88 6.22 26.00 -2.88
N GLY A 89 6.89 24.86 -2.71
CA GLY A 89 7.52 24.47 -1.44
C GLY A 89 6.61 23.75 -0.46
N GLU A 90 5.30 23.66 -0.73
CA GLU A 90 4.37 22.80 0.00
C GLU A 90 4.31 21.40 -0.63
N THR A 91 4.01 20.40 0.19
CA THR A 91 3.78 19.01 -0.24
C THR A 91 2.36 18.60 0.07
N VAL A 92 1.71 17.84 -0.81
CA VAL A 92 0.40 17.23 -0.53
C VAL A 92 0.53 15.73 -0.48
N VAL A 93 -0.05 15.12 0.56
CA VAL A 93 -0.15 13.67 0.73
C VAL A 93 -1.56 13.33 1.27
N PRO A 94 -2.09 12.13 1.00
CA PRO A 94 -3.32 11.67 1.64
C PRO A 94 -3.07 11.41 3.13
N ASP A 95 -4.08 11.66 3.96
CA ASP A 95 -4.09 11.14 5.33
C ASP A 95 -4.51 9.67 5.37
N GLN A 96 -4.58 9.08 6.57
CA GLN A 96 -5.01 7.69 6.76
C GLN A 96 -6.44 7.36 6.28
N ARG A 97 -7.23 8.37 5.90
CA ARG A 97 -8.59 8.24 5.36
C ARG A 97 -8.67 8.64 3.88
N GLY A 98 -7.53 8.91 3.25
CA GLY A 98 -7.45 9.34 1.85
C GLY A 98 -7.76 10.82 1.62
N PHE A 99 -7.88 11.64 2.67
CA PHE A 99 -8.11 13.07 2.52
C PHE A 99 -6.81 13.84 2.36
N PRO A 100 -6.69 14.75 1.37
CA PRO A 100 -5.45 15.48 1.13
C PRO A 100 -5.07 16.40 2.29
N LEU A 101 -3.79 16.38 2.63
CA LEU A 101 -3.17 17.27 3.61
C LEU A 101 -2.05 18.05 2.95
N VAL A 102 -2.14 19.38 2.96
CA VAL A 102 -1.07 20.29 2.55
C VAL A 102 -0.12 20.46 3.71
N LEU A 103 1.16 20.26 3.46
CA LEU A 103 2.25 20.28 4.42
C LEU A 103 3.23 21.37 4.01
N GLY A 104 3.64 22.19 4.97
CA GLY A 104 4.77 23.11 4.79
C GLY A 104 6.10 22.38 4.80
N ALA A 105 7.17 23.10 5.19
CA ALA A 105 8.49 22.52 5.37
C ALA A 105 8.44 21.34 6.36
N MET A 106 9.06 20.22 5.97
CA MET A 106 9.18 19.01 6.78
C MET A 106 10.58 18.88 7.34
N SER A 107 10.70 18.31 8.53
CA SER A 107 11.98 18.01 9.18
C SER A 107 12.04 16.54 9.58
N PRO A 108 13.23 15.91 9.59
CA PRO A 108 13.37 14.54 10.08
C PRO A 108 13.15 14.48 11.60
N ALA A 109 13.07 13.26 12.14
CA ALA A 109 13.17 13.04 13.58
C ALA A 109 14.49 13.62 14.14
N GLN A 110 14.47 14.07 15.40
CA GLN A 110 15.72 14.36 16.10
C GLN A 110 16.47 13.07 16.44
N PHE A 111 15.71 12.04 16.80
CA PHE A 111 16.25 10.77 17.22
C PHE A 111 15.22 9.66 17.01
N ALA A 112 15.67 8.51 16.51
CA ALA A 112 14.84 7.31 16.35
C ALA A 112 15.61 6.06 16.77
N ARG A 113 14.99 5.21 17.59
CA ARG A 113 15.50 3.89 17.97
C ARG A 113 14.47 2.82 17.67
N ASP A 114 14.91 1.70 17.14
CA ASP A 114 14.06 0.52 17.02
C ASP A 114 13.99 -0.26 18.35
N ARG A 115 13.21 -1.34 18.36
CA ARG A 115 13.05 -2.23 19.51
C ARG A 115 14.35 -2.85 20.00
N ALA A 116 15.30 -3.11 19.09
CA ALA A 116 16.62 -3.64 19.44
C ALA A 116 17.56 -2.55 20.01
N GLY A 117 17.11 -1.29 20.04
CA GLY A 117 17.86 -0.14 20.54
C GLY A 117 18.85 0.44 19.52
N ARG A 118 18.81 -0.03 18.26
CA ARG A 118 19.64 0.50 17.15
C ARG A 118 19.19 1.91 16.82
N ASP A 119 20.14 2.79 16.55
CA ASP A 119 19.83 4.13 16.04
C ASP A 119 19.45 4.03 14.56
N VAL A 120 18.20 4.37 14.25
CA VAL A 120 17.64 4.34 12.89
C VAL A 120 17.34 5.74 12.37
N SER A 121 17.84 6.78 13.04
CA SER A 121 17.58 8.19 12.69
C SER A 121 18.02 8.52 11.26
N ARG A 122 19.19 8.02 10.85
CA ARG A 122 19.73 8.25 9.50
C ARG A 122 18.89 7.57 8.42
N VAL A 123 18.53 6.31 8.66
CA VAL A 123 17.72 5.49 7.75
C VAL A 123 16.36 6.15 7.49
N LEU A 124 15.74 6.72 8.53
CA LEU A 124 14.41 7.34 8.40
C LEU A 124 14.42 8.81 7.96
N ALA A 125 15.60 9.42 7.74
CA ALA A 125 15.72 10.87 7.56
C ALA A 125 15.30 11.36 6.17
N SER A 126 15.54 10.57 5.12
CA SER A 126 15.42 10.99 3.72
C SER A 126 14.75 9.91 2.89
N ALA A 127 14.10 10.32 1.80
CA ALA A 127 13.55 9.38 0.82
C ALA A 127 14.64 9.04 -0.21
N ASP A 128 15.61 8.23 0.20
CA ASP A 128 16.83 7.94 -0.57
C ASP A 128 17.03 6.44 -0.86
N GLY A 129 16.11 5.59 -0.41
CA GLY A 129 16.18 4.15 -0.59
C GLY A 129 16.98 3.42 0.50
N ASP A 130 17.47 4.08 1.55
CA ASP A 130 17.96 3.43 2.76
C ASP A 130 16.75 2.97 3.60
N ILE A 131 16.38 1.69 3.45
CA ILE A 131 15.10 1.18 3.95
C ILE A 131 15.25 0.57 5.34
N PHE A 132 14.43 1.04 6.29
CA PHE A 132 14.25 0.36 7.57
C PHE A 132 13.57 -0.99 7.37
N ALA A 133 14.13 -2.01 8.02
CA ALA A 133 13.57 -3.33 8.23
C ALA A 133 13.81 -3.75 9.70
N THR A 134 12.95 -4.65 10.20
CA THR A 134 13.05 -5.14 11.57
C THR A 134 14.40 -5.80 11.81
N ASP A 135 14.98 -5.59 13.00
CA ASP A 135 16.23 -6.24 13.39
C ASP A 135 16.13 -7.77 13.29
N SER A 136 17.19 -8.43 12.82
CA SER A 136 17.15 -9.88 12.60
C SER A 136 16.94 -10.68 13.89
N GLY A 137 17.43 -10.18 15.03
CA GLY A 137 17.19 -10.76 16.35
C GLY A 137 15.75 -10.58 16.80
N THR A 138 15.19 -9.37 16.62
CA THR A 138 13.78 -9.08 16.89
C THR A 138 12.85 -9.95 16.03
N LEU A 139 13.11 -10.02 14.73
CA LEU A 139 12.37 -10.89 13.80
C LEU A 139 12.49 -12.36 14.19
N ALA A 140 13.67 -12.78 14.65
CA ALA A 140 13.89 -14.16 15.03
C ALA A 140 13.20 -14.58 16.33
N ALA A 141 13.00 -13.62 17.24
CA ALA A 141 12.31 -13.82 18.51
C ALA A 141 10.78 -13.82 18.39
N ALA A 142 10.23 -13.31 17.28
CA ALA A 142 8.79 -13.20 17.08
C ALA A 142 8.07 -14.56 17.13
N ASP A 143 7.03 -14.63 17.94
CA ASP A 143 6.19 -15.82 18.13
C ASP A 143 4.73 -15.44 18.42
N SER A 144 3.89 -16.42 18.77
CA SER A 144 2.46 -16.17 19.01
C SER A 144 2.15 -15.33 20.25
N ALA A 145 3.09 -15.18 21.18
CA ALA A 145 2.94 -14.32 22.36
C ALA A 145 3.40 -12.88 22.08
N ASP A 146 4.34 -12.71 21.15
CA ASP A 146 4.90 -11.42 20.78
C ASP A 146 5.23 -11.36 19.28
N LEU A 147 4.33 -10.73 18.52
CA LEU A 147 4.40 -10.62 17.07
C LEU A 147 4.97 -9.28 16.60
N GLU A 148 5.24 -8.34 17.50
CA GLU A 148 5.40 -6.93 17.14
C GLU A 148 6.86 -6.49 17.05
N ASP A 149 7.08 -5.43 16.28
CA ASP A 149 8.26 -4.57 16.36
C ASP A 149 7.79 -3.13 16.57
N TYR A 150 8.72 -2.26 17.00
CA TYR A 150 8.43 -0.85 17.13
C TYR A 150 9.64 0.05 16.86
N VAL A 151 9.34 1.29 16.48
CA VAL A 151 10.31 2.39 16.41
C VAL A 151 9.84 3.52 17.31
N ASP A 152 10.67 3.87 18.29
CA ASP A 152 10.49 5.04 19.15
C ASP A 152 11.19 6.25 18.54
N ILE A 153 10.44 7.31 18.30
CA ILE A 153 10.87 8.52 17.64
C ILE A 153 10.70 9.71 18.59
N THR A 154 11.71 10.58 18.65
CA THR A 154 11.66 11.87 19.32
C THR A 154 11.78 12.99 18.29
N VAL A 155 10.88 13.96 18.38
CA VAL A 155 10.85 15.14 17.50
C VAL A 155 10.69 16.41 18.33
N GLN A 156 11.20 17.53 17.82
CA GLN A 156 10.98 18.84 18.42
C GLN A 156 9.49 19.14 18.49
N ARG A 157 9.03 19.62 19.66
CA ARG A 157 7.66 20.12 19.76
C ARG A 157 7.49 21.37 18.89
N PRO A 158 6.36 21.54 18.17
CA PRO A 158 6.07 22.79 17.47
C PRO A 158 6.10 23.99 18.44
N ALA A 159 6.68 25.11 17.99
CA ALA A 159 6.73 26.35 18.76
C ALA A 159 5.34 26.96 19.01
N VAL A 160 4.40 26.73 18.08
CA VAL A 160 3.01 27.20 18.13
C VAL A 160 2.09 26.05 17.78
N GLY A 161 0.99 25.91 18.51
CA GLY A 161 0.01 24.84 18.33
C GLY A 161 0.20 23.65 19.28
N ASP A 162 -0.74 22.73 19.21
CA ASP A 162 -0.86 21.52 20.03
C ASP A 162 -0.88 20.24 19.19
N SER A 163 -0.53 20.34 17.91
CA SER A 163 -0.55 19.24 16.95
C SER A 163 0.51 19.41 15.87
N MET A 164 0.87 18.29 15.24
CA MET A 164 1.80 18.24 14.10
C MET A 164 1.43 17.08 13.18
N ALA A 165 1.86 17.15 11.92
CA ALA A 165 1.70 16.04 10.98
C ALA A 165 2.98 15.19 10.97
N ILE A 166 2.82 13.87 11.03
CA ILE A 166 3.85 12.89 10.66
C ILE A 166 3.55 12.44 9.24
N VAL A 167 4.59 12.36 8.41
CA VAL A 167 4.51 11.97 7.00
C VAL A 167 5.46 10.81 6.79
N PHE A 168 4.89 9.69 6.36
CA PHE A 168 5.59 8.46 6.09
C PHE A 168 5.82 8.31 4.60
N ARG A 169 6.97 7.73 4.23
CA ARG A 169 7.18 7.10 2.93
C ARG A 169 7.55 5.65 3.19
N LEU A 170 6.67 4.74 2.81
CA LEU A 170 6.78 3.33 3.18
C LEU A 170 6.02 2.42 2.23
N ARG A 171 6.23 1.12 2.39
CA ARG A 171 5.46 0.04 1.77
C ARG A 171 5.51 -1.18 2.66
N ASN A 172 4.69 -2.19 2.40
CA ASN A 172 4.81 -3.45 3.13
C ASN A 172 6.02 -4.25 2.64
N SER A 173 6.51 -5.17 3.48
CA SER A 173 7.39 -6.24 3.02
C SER A 173 6.56 -7.32 2.30
N LEU A 174 7.22 -8.36 1.80
CA LEU A 174 6.54 -9.51 1.21
C LEU A 174 5.99 -10.48 2.29
N LEU A 175 6.02 -10.12 3.58
CA LEU A 175 5.42 -10.91 4.65
C LEU A 175 3.93 -11.18 4.38
N ASN A 176 3.19 -10.17 3.93
CA ASN A 176 1.77 -10.33 3.56
C ASN A 176 1.57 -11.26 2.37
N THR A 177 2.48 -11.22 1.39
CA THR A 177 2.48 -12.18 0.29
C THR A 177 2.71 -13.61 0.78
N VAL A 178 3.64 -13.82 1.73
CA VAL A 178 3.87 -15.13 2.35
C VAL A 178 2.64 -15.60 3.13
N LEU A 179 2.02 -14.71 3.91
CA LEU A 179 0.80 -15.03 4.66
C LEU A 179 -0.33 -15.44 3.70
N LEU A 180 -0.59 -14.65 2.66
CA LEU A 180 -1.67 -14.92 1.70
C LEU A 180 -1.37 -16.19 0.89
N TYR A 181 -0.22 -16.25 0.22
CA TYR A 181 0.04 -17.34 -0.73
C TYR A 181 0.37 -18.65 -0.04
N ASP A 182 1.22 -18.64 0.98
CA ASP A 182 1.62 -19.90 1.61
C ASP A 182 0.65 -20.29 2.73
N GLY A 183 0.24 -19.34 3.57
CA GLY A 183 -0.59 -19.61 4.74
C GLY A 183 -2.08 -19.76 4.43
N ILE A 184 -2.64 -18.83 3.66
CA ILE A 184 -4.09 -18.79 3.40
C ILE A 184 -4.48 -19.68 2.21
N LEU A 185 -3.66 -19.73 1.15
CA LEU A 185 -4.00 -20.44 -0.09
C LEU A 185 -3.31 -21.80 -0.25
N ALA A 186 -1.98 -21.85 -0.14
CA ALA A 186 -1.24 -23.07 -0.44
C ALA A 186 -1.36 -24.15 0.63
N ASP A 187 -1.24 -23.80 1.91
CA ASP A 187 -1.33 -24.75 3.03
C ASP A 187 -2.69 -25.48 3.09
N PRO A 188 -3.85 -24.80 2.97
CA PRO A 188 -5.14 -25.48 2.93
C PRO A 188 -5.41 -26.26 1.63
N GLY A 189 -4.67 -25.97 0.57
CA GLY A 189 -4.81 -26.63 -0.74
C GLY A 189 -6.21 -26.41 -1.32
N ALA A 190 -6.91 -27.49 -1.68
CA ALA A 190 -8.25 -27.41 -2.28
C ALA A 190 -9.28 -26.67 -1.40
N ALA A 191 -9.14 -26.71 -0.06
CA ALA A 191 -10.04 -26.01 0.85
C ALA A 191 -10.00 -24.47 0.70
N SER A 192 -8.93 -23.93 0.10
CA SER A 192 -8.85 -22.49 -0.20
C SER A 192 -9.85 -22.05 -1.27
N LEU A 193 -10.30 -22.96 -2.14
CA LEU A 193 -11.31 -22.67 -3.17
C LEU A 193 -12.66 -22.37 -2.53
N ASP A 194 -13.10 -23.20 -1.58
CA ASP A 194 -14.34 -22.98 -0.83
C ASP A 194 -14.22 -21.74 0.04
N TRP A 195 -13.04 -21.50 0.62
CA TRP A 195 -12.82 -20.32 1.44
C TRP A 195 -12.95 -19.01 0.66
N LEU A 196 -12.26 -18.90 -0.49
CA LEU A 196 -12.34 -17.72 -1.36
C LEU A 196 -13.72 -17.57 -2.02
N GLY A 197 -14.26 -18.66 -2.56
CA GLY A 197 -15.47 -18.66 -3.39
C GLY A 197 -16.78 -18.62 -2.61
N ASN A 198 -16.78 -19.03 -1.33
CA ASN A 198 -17.99 -19.12 -0.52
C ASN A 198 -17.82 -18.47 0.86
N ASP A 199 -16.82 -18.86 1.65
CA ASP A 199 -16.73 -18.40 3.03
C ASP A 199 -16.43 -16.90 3.15
N LEU A 200 -15.57 -16.34 2.30
CA LEU A 200 -15.32 -14.89 2.26
C LEU A 200 -16.50 -14.06 1.75
N GLN A 201 -17.51 -14.70 1.16
CA GLN A 201 -18.78 -14.05 0.80
C GLN A 201 -19.76 -14.00 1.99
N LYS A 202 -19.46 -14.72 3.08
CA LYS A 202 -20.27 -14.71 4.30
C LYS A 202 -19.80 -13.59 5.21
N ILE A 203 -20.74 -12.71 5.57
CA ILE A 203 -20.48 -11.54 6.42
C ILE A 203 -19.79 -11.92 7.75
N THR A 204 -20.18 -13.03 8.38
CA THR A 204 -19.59 -13.47 9.66
C THR A 204 -18.08 -13.73 9.54
N ASN A 205 -17.68 -14.47 8.50
CA ASN A 205 -16.28 -14.84 8.28
C ASN A 205 -15.46 -13.62 7.86
N ALA A 206 -16.04 -12.74 7.03
CA ALA A 206 -15.41 -11.48 6.65
C ALA A 206 -15.17 -10.57 7.87
N ILE A 207 -16.12 -10.50 8.81
CA ILE A 207 -15.97 -9.75 10.06
C ILE A 207 -14.87 -10.35 10.94
N ASP A 208 -14.83 -11.67 11.09
CA ASP A 208 -13.82 -12.33 11.93
C ASP A 208 -12.41 -12.13 11.38
N LEU A 209 -12.22 -12.29 10.06
CA LEU A 209 -10.96 -11.99 9.40
C LEU A 209 -10.60 -10.51 9.52
N GLY A 210 -11.57 -9.62 9.27
CA GLY A 210 -11.37 -8.17 9.36
C GLY A 210 -11.01 -7.70 10.77
N ARG A 211 -11.57 -8.32 11.81
CA ARG A 211 -11.21 -8.05 13.22
C ARG A 211 -9.82 -8.54 13.56
N TRP A 212 -9.46 -9.75 13.12
CA TRP A 212 -8.13 -10.29 13.32
C TRP A 212 -7.05 -9.44 12.62
N TYR A 213 -7.29 -9.12 11.35
CA TYR A 213 -6.43 -8.23 10.57
C TYR A 213 -6.39 -6.82 11.20
N GLY A 214 -7.53 -6.34 11.69
CA GLY A 214 -7.72 -5.12 12.46
C GLY A 214 -6.91 -5.07 13.77
N LYS A 215 -6.69 -6.20 14.41
CA LYS A 215 -5.95 -6.30 15.67
C LYS A 215 -4.44 -6.25 15.44
N HIS A 216 -3.94 -6.92 14.39
CA HIS A 216 -2.51 -7.16 14.22
C HIS A 216 -1.85 -6.27 13.16
N MET A 217 -2.41 -6.26 11.95
CA MET A 217 -1.79 -5.68 10.77
C MET A 217 -1.89 -4.16 10.74
N GLY A 218 -1.25 -3.51 9.78
CA GLY A 218 -1.21 -2.06 9.70
C GLY A 218 -0.18 -1.42 10.65
N MET A 219 -0.10 -0.10 10.57
CA MET A 219 0.78 0.71 11.41
C MET A 219 -0.03 1.40 12.50
N ARG A 220 0.34 1.19 13.77
CA ARG A 220 -0.19 1.92 14.92
C ARG A 220 0.74 3.08 15.27
N VAL A 221 0.19 4.28 15.39
CA VAL A 221 0.94 5.48 15.79
C VAL A 221 0.45 5.89 17.18
N SER A 222 1.38 5.88 18.14
CA SER A 222 1.10 6.26 19.53
C SER A 222 1.95 7.46 19.94
N VAL A 223 1.39 8.36 20.73
CA VAL A 223 2.11 9.50 21.30
C VAL A 223 2.24 9.29 22.80
N ARG A 224 3.41 9.60 23.35
CA ARG A 224 3.61 9.59 24.80
C ARG A 224 2.93 10.81 25.42
N ASP A 225 2.01 10.54 26.34
CA ASP A 225 1.32 11.55 27.12
C ASP A 225 1.47 11.19 28.61
N GLY A 226 2.24 12.01 29.33
CA GLY A 226 2.73 11.65 30.67
C GLY A 226 3.65 10.42 30.66
N GLY A 227 3.29 9.39 31.42
CA GLY A 227 4.09 8.16 31.56
C GLY A 227 3.97 7.20 30.37
N ASP A 228 2.82 7.20 29.69
CA ASP A 228 2.36 6.10 28.84
C ASP A 228 2.23 6.51 27.37
N PHE A 229 2.32 5.52 26.47
CA PHE A 229 2.01 5.70 25.06
C PHE A 229 0.52 5.47 24.81
N ARG A 230 -0.14 6.45 24.21
CA ARG A 230 -1.53 6.36 23.79
C ARG A 230 -1.62 6.31 22.27
N GLN A 231 -2.29 5.29 21.72
CA GLN A 231 -2.54 5.22 20.28
C GLN A 231 -3.44 6.39 19.84
N VAL A 232 -2.96 7.16 18.87
CA VAL A 232 -3.67 8.34 18.32
C VAL A 232 -4.13 8.11 16.89
N ALA A 233 -3.50 7.18 16.18
CA ALA A 233 -3.90 6.82 14.83
C ALA A 233 -3.50 5.39 14.46
N ARG A 234 -4.11 4.91 13.38
CA ARG A 234 -3.74 3.69 12.68
C ARG A 234 -4.04 3.86 11.19
N PHE A 235 -3.23 3.25 10.34
CA PHE A 235 -3.55 3.03 8.93
C PHE A 235 -3.33 1.56 8.57
N SER A 236 -4.10 1.08 7.60
CA SER A 236 -4.01 -0.30 7.09
C SER A 236 -2.70 -0.53 6.35
N ASP A 237 -2.41 -1.79 6.07
CA ASP A 237 -1.38 -2.11 5.10
C ASP A 237 -1.71 -1.49 3.74
N LYS A 238 -0.65 -1.32 2.98
CA LYS A 238 -0.65 -0.95 1.59
C LYS A 238 -0.29 -2.20 0.78
N GLY A 239 0.56 -2.09 -0.23
CA GLY A 239 1.17 -3.25 -0.87
C GLY A 239 2.71 -3.18 -0.80
N PRO A 240 3.39 -4.18 -1.37
CA PRO A 240 4.84 -4.27 -1.35
C PRO A 240 5.52 -3.63 -2.57
N ILE A 241 4.77 -3.15 -3.57
CA ILE A 241 5.32 -2.73 -4.85
C ILE A 241 5.64 -1.24 -4.86
N ALA A 242 4.64 -0.39 -4.67
CA ALA A 242 4.79 1.06 -4.75
C ALA A 242 5.17 1.64 -3.38
N PHE A 243 5.92 2.74 -3.37
CA PHE A 243 6.10 3.51 -2.13
C PHE A 243 4.91 4.46 -1.94
N HIS A 244 4.28 4.34 -0.79
CA HIS A 244 3.14 5.14 -0.37
C HIS A 244 3.60 6.31 0.48
N ASP A 245 3.06 7.50 0.18
CA ASP A 245 3.15 8.64 1.09
C ASP A 245 1.83 8.76 1.87
N VAL A 246 1.88 8.70 3.20
CA VAL A 246 0.70 8.84 4.06
C VAL A 246 1.01 9.82 5.19
N ALA A 247 0.06 10.68 5.54
CA ALA A 247 0.16 11.54 6.71
C ALA A 247 -0.79 11.14 7.85
N VAL A 248 -0.36 11.43 9.06
CA VAL A 248 -1.19 11.36 10.27
C VAL A 248 -0.99 12.65 11.06
N ILE A 249 -2.10 13.25 11.50
CA ILE A 249 -2.06 14.37 12.46
C ILE A 249 -2.02 13.77 13.86
N ILE A 250 -1.02 14.17 14.65
CA ILE A 250 -0.84 13.74 16.04
C ILE A 250 -0.93 14.93 17.01
N PRO A 251 -1.36 14.70 18.26
CA PRO A 251 -1.22 15.71 19.31
C PRO A 251 0.26 15.95 19.64
N ALA A 252 0.56 17.15 20.11
CA ALA A 252 1.87 17.59 20.60
C ALA A 252 1.72 18.06 22.06
N PRO A 253 1.72 17.12 23.03
CA PRO A 253 1.58 17.43 24.46
C PRO A 253 2.62 18.44 24.96
N PRO A 254 2.38 19.11 26.11
CA PRO A 254 3.33 20.06 26.70
C PRO A 254 4.71 19.44 26.96
N GLY A 255 5.78 20.21 26.73
CA GLY A 255 7.17 19.80 26.91
C GLY A 255 8.07 20.32 25.79
N ASP A 256 9.34 19.90 25.77
CA ASP A 256 10.30 20.33 24.73
C ASP A 256 10.25 19.44 23.47
N SER A 257 9.83 18.19 23.63
CA SER A 257 9.83 17.18 22.58
C SER A 257 8.55 16.34 22.61
N VAL A 258 8.13 15.86 21.44
CA VAL A 258 7.08 14.85 21.31
C VAL A 258 7.73 13.48 21.09
N ARG A 259 7.28 12.48 21.85
CA ARG A 259 7.71 11.08 21.68
C ARG A 259 6.60 10.29 21.02
N VAL A 260 6.95 9.62 19.93
CA VAL A 260 6.04 8.82 19.11
C VAL A 260 6.54 7.39 19.08
N ARG A 261 5.65 6.42 19.19
CA ARG A 261 5.93 5.01 18.95
C ARG A 261 5.16 4.56 17.71
N LEU A 262 5.90 4.02 16.74
CA LEU A 262 5.36 3.29 15.60
C LEU A 262 5.37 1.81 15.97
N SER A 263 4.23 1.14 15.96
CA SER A 263 4.11 -0.30 16.28
C SER A 263 3.43 -1.06 15.16
N PHE A 264 4.00 -2.20 14.80
CA PHE A 264 3.60 -3.01 13.65
C PHE A 264 4.02 -4.47 13.84
N VAL A 265 3.51 -5.38 13.01
CA VAL A 265 3.96 -6.77 13.01
C VAL A 265 5.44 -6.82 12.59
N ALA A 266 6.25 -7.64 13.26
CA ALA A 266 7.67 -7.75 13.00
C ALA A 266 7.95 -8.00 11.51
N ASP A 267 8.72 -7.07 10.94
CA ASP A 267 9.12 -6.99 9.54
C ASP A 267 8.01 -6.79 8.50
N ASP A 268 6.82 -6.34 8.91
CA ASP A 268 5.69 -6.05 8.01
C ASP A 268 5.92 -4.80 7.14
N TRP A 269 6.74 -3.85 7.60
CA TRP A 269 6.96 -2.58 6.90
C TRP A 269 8.40 -2.41 6.39
N ARG A 270 8.50 -1.69 5.28
CA ARG A 270 9.71 -1.14 4.70
C ARG A 270 9.56 0.38 4.72
N ILE A 271 10.28 1.05 5.62
CA ILE A 271 10.12 2.49 5.86
C ILE A 271 11.34 3.23 5.31
N ASP A 272 11.12 4.06 4.30
CA ASP A 272 12.15 4.88 3.65
C ASP A 272 12.31 6.21 4.40
N ARG A 273 11.19 6.81 4.83
CA ARG A 273 11.24 8.10 5.52
C ARG A 273 10.13 8.29 6.54
N VAL A 274 10.48 8.93 7.66
CA VAL A 274 9.53 9.53 8.60
C VAL A 274 9.89 10.99 8.80
N SER A 275 8.98 11.88 8.44
CA SER A 275 9.20 13.33 8.48
C SER A 275 8.03 14.06 9.15
N PHE A 276 8.28 15.27 9.64
CA PHE A 276 7.36 15.99 10.50
C PHE A 276 7.10 17.40 9.98
N ALA A 277 5.84 17.81 9.91
CA ALA A 277 5.43 19.17 9.56
C ALA A 277 4.66 19.82 10.71
N THR A 278 5.07 21.02 11.10
CA THR A 278 4.36 21.84 12.10
C THR A 278 3.31 22.76 11.48
N LYS A 279 3.44 23.04 10.17
CA LYS A 279 2.44 23.76 9.38
C LYS A 279 1.74 22.79 8.45
N PHE A 280 0.44 22.64 8.62
CA PHE A 280 -0.39 21.81 7.77
C PHE A 280 -1.80 22.37 7.65
N SER A 281 -2.50 22.04 6.57
CA SER A 281 -3.90 22.41 6.36
C SER A 281 -4.60 21.42 5.43
N ARG A 282 -5.93 21.42 5.41
CA ARG A 282 -6.71 20.68 4.41
C ARG A 282 -6.86 21.56 3.18
N ALA A 283 -6.52 21.03 2.00
CA ALA A 283 -6.78 21.72 0.73
C ALA A 283 -8.24 21.49 0.29
N PRO A 284 -8.86 22.48 -0.37
CA PRO A 284 -9.97 22.21 -1.27
C PRO A 284 -9.53 21.18 -2.33
N VAL A 285 -10.34 20.16 -2.51
CA VAL A 285 -10.09 19.08 -3.46
C VAL A 285 -11.01 19.25 -4.66
N ARG A 286 -10.43 19.25 -5.86
CA ARG A 286 -11.19 19.13 -7.10
C ARG A 286 -11.15 17.67 -7.55
N THR A 287 -12.31 17.04 -7.60
CA THR A 287 -12.46 15.75 -8.28
C THR A 287 -12.38 15.95 -9.79
N ILE A 288 -11.57 15.13 -10.45
CA ILE A 288 -11.44 15.07 -11.90
C ILE A 288 -11.90 13.67 -12.33
N PRO A 289 -13.06 13.56 -13.00
CA PRO A 289 -13.56 12.27 -13.43
C PRO A 289 -12.66 11.69 -14.53
N LEU A 290 -12.74 10.37 -14.69
CA LEU A 290 -12.22 9.68 -15.86
C LEU A 290 -12.80 10.32 -17.14
N SER A 291 -11.96 10.56 -18.14
CA SER A 291 -12.37 11.14 -19.42
C SER A 291 -12.32 10.16 -20.59
N ALA A 292 -11.49 9.11 -20.50
CA ALA A 292 -11.43 8.05 -21.49
C ALA A 292 -10.72 6.81 -20.94
N VAL A 293 -11.07 5.66 -21.51
CA VAL A 293 -10.31 4.42 -21.38
C VAL A 293 -9.86 3.99 -22.77
N VAL A 294 -8.60 3.58 -22.88
CA VAL A 294 -8.01 3.09 -24.13
C VAL A 294 -7.44 1.71 -23.89
N GLY A 295 -7.82 0.74 -24.72
CA GLY A 295 -7.34 -0.63 -24.66
C GLY A 295 -5.85 -0.76 -25.02
N SER A 296 -5.29 -1.96 -24.84
CA SER A 296 -3.89 -2.23 -25.18
C SER A 296 -3.55 -2.14 -26.67
N ASP A 297 -4.57 -2.08 -27.52
CA ASP A 297 -4.49 -1.94 -28.97
C ASP A 297 -4.67 -0.48 -29.44
N ASP A 298 -4.57 0.48 -28.51
CA ASP A 298 -4.77 1.91 -28.72
C ASP A 298 -6.18 2.31 -29.17
N THR A 299 -7.18 1.42 -29.02
CA THR A 299 -8.57 1.72 -29.33
C THR A 299 -9.34 2.24 -28.11
N ALA A 300 -10.28 3.16 -28.33
CA ALA A 300 -11.14 3.66 -27.26
C ALA A 300 -12.10 2.57 -26.78
N ASP A 301 -12.17 2.34 -25.47
CA ASP A 301 -13.05 1.35 -24.86
C ASP A 301 -14.17 2.03 -24.06
N SER A 302 -15.31 2.24 -24.72
CA SER A 302 -16.49 2.85 -24.09
C SER A 302 -17.13 1.96 -23.02
N ALA A 303 -16.99 0.64 -23.13
CA ALA A 303 -17.58 -0.29 -22.18
C ALA A 303 -16.81 -0.28 -20.86
N ALA A 304 -15.48 -0.31 -20.94
CA ALA A 304 -14.59 -0.14 -19.80
C ALA A 304 -14.71 1.26 -19.18
N PHE A 305 -14.80 2.31 -20.01
CA PHE A 305 -15.06 3.67 -19.52
C PHE A 305 -16.34 3.72 -18.66
N ALA A 306 -17.44 3.15 -19.15
CA ALA A 306 -18.69 3.11 -18.38
C ALA A 306 -18.57 2.31 -17.08
N SER A 307 -17.79 1.22 -17.05
CA SER A 307 -17.54 0.42 -15.85
C SER A 307 -16.61 1.06 -14.82
N LEU A 308 -15.95 2.17 -15.15
CA LEU A 308 -14.98 2.83 -14.27
C LEU A 308 -15.39 4.25 -13.84
N SER A 309 -16.50 4.75 -14.39
CA SER A 309 -16.92 6.16 -14.25
C SER A 309 -17.78 6.43 -13.02
N THR A 310 -18.42 5.41 -12.46
CA THR A 310 -19.33 5.51 -11.31
C THR A 310 -19.10 4.35 -10.36
N THR A 311 -19.29 4.59 -9.07
CA THR A 311 -19.30 3.50 -8.07
C THR A 311 -20.65 2.79 -8.11
N ASP A 312 -20.68 1.61 -8.70
CA ASP A 312 -21.87 0.76 -8.80
C ASP A 312 -21.48 -0.73 -8.90
N ASP A 313 -22.39 -1.60 -9.35
CA ASP A 313 -22.12 -3.05 -9.48
C ASP A 313 -21.53 -3.45 -10.85
N ARG A 314 -21.12 -2.48 -11.67
CA ARG A 314 -20.60 -2.69 -13.03
C ARG A 314 -19.08 -2.62 -13.06
N TYR A 315 -18.44 -3.70 -12.63
CA TYR A 315 -16.98 -3.80 -12.61
C TYR A 315 -16.37 -3.98 -14.00
N LEU A 316 -15.24 -3.30 -14.25
CA LEU A 316 -14.28 -3.71 -15.27
C LEU A 316 -13.49 -4.90 -14.72
N LYS A 317 -13.55 -6.02 -15.44
CA LYS A 317 -12.78 -7.21 -15.09
C LYS A 317 -11.49 -7.26 -15.89
N THR A 318 -10.36 -7.46 -15.21
CA THR A 318 -9.10 -7.76 -15.88
C THR A 318 -8.52 -9.08 -15.39
N THR A 319 -7.81 -9.77 -16.27
CA THR A 319 -7.10 -11.02 -16.00
C THR A 319 -5.59 -10.83 -16.16
N PRO A 320 -4.77 -11.78 -15.69
CA PRO A 320 -3.32 -11.64 -15.73
C PRO A 320 -2.79 -11.30 -17.13
N GLY A 321 -1.91 -10.30 -17.20
CA GLY A 321 -1.30 -9.81 -18.44
C GLY A 321 -2.11 -8.74 -19.19
N GLN A 322 -3.36 -8.47 -18.80
CA GLN A 322 -4.15 -7.40 -19.40
C GLN A 322 -3.71 -6.02 -18.90
N ARG A 323 -3.88 -5.02 -19.76
CA ARG A 323 -3.56 -3.61 -19.49
C ARG A 323 -4.47 -2.68 -20.26
N PHE A 324 -4.67 -1.47 -19.75
CA PHE A 324 -5.39 -0.40 -20.41
C PHE A 324 -4.86 0.97 -19.94
N SER A 325 -5.18 2.04 -20.67
CA SER A 325 -4.86 3.41 -20.29
C SER A 325 -6.10 4.14 -19.79
N ALA A 326 -6.04 4.66 -18.56
CA ALA A 326 -7.00 5.59 -17.98
C ALA A 326 -6.53 7.03 -18.20
N ARG A 327 -7.40 7.89 -18.74
CA ARG A 327 -7.08 9.29 -19.06
C ARG A 327 -7.98 10.27 -18.32
N PHE A 328 -7.40 11.34 -17.82
CA PHE A 328 -8.10 12.39 -17.06
C PHE A 328 -7.82 13.76 -17.67
N ALA A 329 -8.87 14.50 -18.01
CA ALA A 329 -8.77 15.86 -18.55
C ALA A 329 -8.57 16.86 -17.40
N THR A 330 -7.33 17.25 -17.13
CA THR A 330 -7.00 18.10 -15.98
C THR A 330 -7.02 19.59 -16.29
N GLY A 331 -6.81 19.97 -17.55
CA GLY A 331 -6.76 21.36 -18.01
C GLY A 331 -5.47 22.09 -17.61
N GLY A 332 -5.42 23.39 -17.91
CA GLY A 332 -4.28 24.26 -17.60
C GLY A 332 -4.21 24.75 -16.14
N ILE A 333 -3.12 25.43 -15.78
CA ILE A 333 -2.86 25.97 -14.44
C ILE A 333 -2.53 27.48 -14.50
N ALA A 334 -2.84 28.20 -13.43
CA ALA A 334 -2.32 29.55 -13.20
C ALA A 334 -0.82 29.50 -12.86
N ALA A 335 -0.07 30.56 -13.17
CA ALA A 335 1.40 30.54 -13.15
C ALA A 335 2.05 30.33 -11.76
N ASP A 336 1.34 30.58 -10.66
CA ASP A 336 1.84 30.58 -9.28
C ASP A 336 1.31 29.42 -8.41
N SER A 337 0.56 28.49 -9.00
CA SER A 337 -0.02 27.34 -8.31
C SER A 337 0.73 26.05 -8.70
N VAL A 338 0.92 25.13 -7.76
CA VAL A 338 1.35 23.76 -8.03
C VAL A 338 0.17 22.81 -7.83
N ARG A 339 0.09 21.76 -8.64
CA ARG A 339 -0.89 20.69 -8.51
C ARG A 339 -0.22 19.42 -8.01
N THR A 340 -0.84 18.79 -7.02
CA THR A 340 -0.60 17.38 -6.70
C THR A 340 -1.87 16.61 -7.02
N PHE A 341 -1.71 15.50 -7.73
CA PHE A 341 -2.79 14.55 -7.98
C PHE A 341 -2.69 13.37 -7.03
N MET A 342 -3.83 12.88 -6.56
CA MET A 342 -3.96 11.56 -5.98
C MET A 342 -4.92 10.75 -6.85
N LEU A 343 -4.61 9.48 -7.06
CA LEU A 343 -5.52 8.53 -7.66
C LEU A 343 -6.42 7.99 -6.56
N ALA A 344 -7.73 8.05 -6.77
CA ALA A 344 -8.64 7.24 -6.00
C ALA A 344 -9.12 6.07 -6.86
N SER A 345 -8.88 4.86 -6.37
CA SER A 345 -9.27 3.62 -7.02
C SER A 345 -10.13 2.78 -6.08
N GLN A 346 -11.19 2.20 -6.62
CA GLN A 346 -12.07 1.33 -5.86
C GLN A 346 -12.27 0.02 -6.62
N GLY A 347 -12.20 -1.08 -5.87
CA GLY A 347 -12.42 -2.41 -6.40
C GLY A 347 -11.96 -3.48 -5.42
N TYR A 348 -11.97 -4.71 -5.90
CA TYR A 348 -11.43 -5.86 -5.22
C TYR A 348 -10.77 -6.79 -6.23
N TYR A 349 -10.09 -7.82 -5.75
CA TYR A 349 -9.51 -8.85 -6.59
C TYR A 349 -9.80 -10.24 -6.02
N THR A 350 -9.63 -11.26 -6.84
CA THR A 350 -9.69 -12.65 -6.40
C THR A 350 -8.49 -13.39 -6.92
N GLU A 351 -7.72 -13.95 -6.00
CA GLU A 351 -6.50 -14.70 -6.28
C GLU A 351 -6.80 -16.03 -6.98
N TRP A 352 -5.97 -16.40 -7.95
CA TRP A 352 -6.07 -17.69 -8.61
C TRP A 352 -5.32 -18.75 -7.82
N VAL A 353 -6.05 -19.74 -7.30
CA VAL A 353 -5.44 -20.89 -6.61
C VAL A 353 -4.66 -21.72 -7.62
N ARG A 354 -3.35 -21.81 -7.41
CA ARG A 354 -2.43 -22.51 -8.32
C ARG A 354 -2.69 -24.02 -8.27
N GLY A 355 -2.71 -24.68 -9.43
CA GLY A 355 -2.96 -26.14 -9.51
C GLY A 355 -1.95 -26.98 -8.70
N SER A 356 -0.71 -26.51 -8.56
CA SER A 356 0.31 -27.15 -7.73
C SER A 356 0.01 -27.12 -6.23
N TRP A 357 -0.85 -26.21 -5.76
CA TRP A 357 -1.31 -26.15 -4.38
C TRP A 357 -2.43 -27.13 -4.09
N ILE A 358 -3.34 -27.30 -5.07
CA ILE A 358 -4.46 -28.24 -5.00
C ILE A 358 -3.94 -29.69 -4.94
N ASN A 359 -2.90 -29.98 -5.73
CA ASN A 359 -2.37 -31.34 -5.87
C ASN A 359 -1.43 -31.78 -4.74
N LYS A 360 -1.03 -30.87 -3.85
CA LYS A 360 -0.30 -31.26 -2.63
C LYS A 360 -1.28 -31.98 -1.70
N LYS A 361 -0.86 -33.11 -1.11
CA LYS A 361 -1.59 -33.68 0.03
C LYS A 361 -1.68 -32.58 1.10
N SER A 362 -2.84 -31.94 1.20
CA SER A 362 -3.06 -30.89 2.18
C SER A 362 -2.83 -31.50 3.56
N THR A 363 -1.98 -30.84 4.35
CA THR A 363 -1.80 -31.20 5.77
C THR A 363 -2.96 -30.67 6.62
N ALA A 364 -3.79 -29.79 6.06
CA ALA A 364 -4.91 -29.16 6.74
C ALA A 364 -6.24 -29.59 6.11
N ALA A 365 -7.02 -30.40 6.83
CA ALA A 365 -8.40 -30.72 6.47
C ALA A 365 -9.39 -29.54 6.67
N LYS A 366 -8.88 -28.32 6.89
CA LYS A 366 -9.66 -27.14 7.27
C LYS A 366 -9.19 -25.89 6.51
N PRO A 367 -10.10 -24.91 6.25
CA PRO A 367 -9.75 -23.57 5.79
C PRO A 367 -8.78 -22.85 6.73
N PHE A 368 -8.24 -21.71 6.27
CA PHE A 368 -7.39 -20.85 7.07
C PHE A 368 -8.08 -20.38 8.36
N GLU A 369 -7.36 -20.49 9.49
CA GLU A 369 -7.78 -19.96 10.78
C GLU A 369 -6.95 -18.72 11.14
N ALA A 370 -7.63 -17.58 11.28
CA ALA A 370 -7.04 -16.28 11.59
C ALA A 370 -6.63 -16.21 13.08
N THR A 371 -5.42 -16.68 13.39
CA THR A 371 -4.87 -16.75 14.77
C THR A 371 -3.46 -16.19 14.85
N ASP A 372 -3.05 -15.78 16.05
CA ASP A 372 -1.69 -15.29 16.33
C ASP A 372 -0.64 -16.37 15.98
N ALA A 373 -0.98 -17.66 16.14
CA ALA A 373 -0.14 -18.78 15.71
C ALA A 373 0.03 -18.86 14.18
N SER A 374 -1.01 -18.52 13.41
CA SER A 374 -0.94 -18.46 11.94
C SER A 374 -0.01 -17.34 11.49
N LEU A 375 -0.07 -16.17 12.12
CA LEU A 375 0.84 -15.06 11.82
C LEU A 375 2.29 -15.38 12.24
N ALA A 376 2.50 -15.98 13.42
CA ALA A 376 3.83 -16.42 13.84
C ALA A 376 4.46 -17.43 12.86
N ARG A 377 3.66 -18.33 12.27
CA ARG A 377 4.14 -19.24 11.22
C ARG A 377 4.51 -18.49 9.94
N ALA A 378 3.72 -17.49 9.53
CA ALA A 378 4.02 -16.67 8.37
C ALA A 378 5.33 -15.88 8.57
N ILE A 379 5.54 -15.27 9.74
CA ILE A 379 6.78 -14.57 10.10
C ILE A 379 8.00 -15.51 10.02
N LYS A 380 7.88 -16.72 10.59
CA LYS A 380 8.96 -17.73 10.55
C LYS A 380 9.30 -18.15 9.11
N ARG A 381 8.28 -18.34 8.27
CA ARG A 381 8.47 -18.66 6.84
C ARG A 381 9.11 -17.51 6.08
N TRP A 382 8.60 -16.30 6.28
CA TRP A 382 9.15 -15.07 5.71
C TRP A 382 10.64 -14.94 6.02
N ARG A 383 11.03 -14.99 7.29
CA ARG A 383 12.45 -14.95 7.71
C ARG A 383 13.32 -15.97 6.98
N SER A 384 12.81 -17.20 6.78
CA SER A 384 13.58 -18.26 6.13
C SER A 384 13.75 -18.10 4.61
N ARG A 385 12.92 -17.27 3.97
CA ARG A 385 12.84 -17.14 2.50
C ARG A 385 13.01 -15.71 2.00
N GLN A 386 13.21 -14.75 2.91
CA GLN A 386 13.24 -13.32 2.62
C GLN A 386 14.19 -12.98 1.48
N ALA A 387 15.46 -13.39 1.58
CA ALA A 387 16.47 -13.07 0.57
C ALA A 387 16.08 -13.57 -0.83
N ASP A 388 15.62 -14.81 -0.93
CA ASP A 388 15.21 -15.40 -2.21
C ASP A 388 13.97 -14.71 -2.80
N LEU A 389 12.98 -14.38 -1.95
CA LEU A 389 11.76 -13.70 -2.37
C LEU A 389 12.03 -12.26 -2.80
N GLU A 390 12.82 -11.52 -2.03
CA GLU A 390 13.22 -10.15 -2.38
C GLU A 390 14.06 -10.13 -3.66
N GLN A 391 14.99 -11.08 -3.84
CA GLN A 391 15.76 -11.20 -5.08
C GLN A 391 14.86 -11.47 -6.30
N GLN A 392 13.89 -12.40 -6.19
CA GLN A 392 12.93 -12.68 -7.25
C GLN A 392 12.02 -11.49 -7.53
N PHE A 393 11.57 -10.78 -6.50
CA PHE A 393 10.76 -9.59 -6.62
C PHE A 393 11.49 -8.45 -7.34
N TYR A 394 12.72 -8.12 -6.91
CA TYR A 394 13.48 -7.02 -7.52
C TYR A 394 14.04 -7.36 -8.90
N SER A 395 14.30 -8.62 -9.20
CA SER A 395 14.72 -9.04 -10.56
C SER A 395 13.59 -9.02 -11.59
N THR A 396 12.33 -8.96 -11.14
CA THR A 396 11.15 -8.91 -12.01
C THR A 396 10.50 -7.52 -12.08
N ALA A 397 10.86 -6.63 -11.16
CA ALA A 397 10.47 -5.22 -11.17
C ALA A 397 11.15 -4.46 -12.33
N ILE A 398 10.38 -3.60 -13.02
CA ILE A 398 10.96 -2.59 -13.92
C ILE A 398 11.74 -1.62 -13.01
N PRO A 399 13.04 -1.36 -13.26
CA PRO A 399 13.81 -0.46 -12.40
C PRO A 399 13.17 0.93 -12.37
N THR A 400 12.61 1.30 -11.23
CA THR A 400 12.19 2.66 -10.90
C THR A 400 13.44 3.40 -10.42
N ARG A 401 14.04 4.19 -11.31
CA ARG A 401 15.08 5.17 -10.94
C ARG A 401 14.45 6.51 -10.63
#